data_AF-A0A067QRP8-F1
#
_entry.id   AF-A0A067QRP8-F1
#
_cell.length_a   1.000
_cell.length_b   1.000
_cell.length_c   1.000
_cell.angle_alpha   90.00
_cell.angle_beta   90.00
_cell.angle_gamma   90.00
#
_symmetry.space_group_name_H-M   'P 1'
#
loop_
_entity.id
_entity.type
_entity.pdbx_description
1 polymer ?
#
loop_
_entity_poly.entity_id
_entity_poly.type
_entity_poly.pdbx_seq_one_letter_code
_entity_poly.pdbx_strand_id
1 'polypeptide(L)'
;VQVSKILNVPLVVTEQNPKGLGKTVAELDISHARGVYPKTKFSMVVPEVAEELETLCDGMLECVVLFGIEAHVCVEQTAAELCFRGLQVHVAADACTSRSQEDRLLAFERLRQIGCFITTSEAVIFQLLGDKEHPNFADIRPLIKTVSPYTGLAHTSKI
;
A
#
# COMPACT_ATOMS: atom_id res chain seq x y z
N VAL A 1 3.55 6.67 2.60
CA VAL A 1 4.53 6.60 3.71
C VAL A 1 4.50 7.85 4.58
N GLN A 2 4.85 9.04 4.07
CA GLN A 2 4.88 10.27 4.91
C GLN A 2 3.53 10.60 5.57
N VAL A 3 2.41 10.46 4.85
CA VAL A 3 1.07 10.68 5.44
C VAL A 3 0.77 9.73 6.60
N SER A 4 1.26 8.48 6.55
CA SER A 4 1.02 7.54 7.65
C SER A 4 1.74 7.98 8.93
N LYS A 5 2.90 8.63 8.80
CA LYS A 5 3.62 9.26 9.92
C LYS A 5 2.81 10.40 10.53
N ILE A 6 2.28 11.29 9.69
CA ILE A 6 1.52 12.48 10.14
C ILE A 6 0.20 12.08 10.81
N LEU A 7 -0.50 11.09 10.25
CA LEU A 7 -1.78 10.62 10.76
C LEU A 7 -1.66 9.53 11.84
N ASN A 8 -0.43 9.15 12.22
CA ASN A 8 -0.16 8.02 13.12
C ASN A 8 -0.83 6.71 12.65
N VAL A 9 -0.93 6.50 11.34
CA VAL A 9 -1.39 5.24 10.76
C VAL A 9 -0.23 4.24 10.81
N PRO A 10 -0.39 3.07 11.44
CA PRO A 10 0.69 2.09 11.54
C PRO A 10 1.23 1.67 10.18
N LEU A 11 2.55 1.61 10.06
CA LEU A 11 3.25 1.23 8.84
C LEU A 11 4.02 -0.07 9.06
N VAL A 12 3.74 -1.09 8.25
CA VAL A 12 4.48 -2.35 8.21
C VAL A 12 5.21 -2.43 6.87
N VAL A 13 6.50 -2.79 6.90
CA VAL A 13 7.35 -2.90 5.71
C VAL A 13 7.89 -4.32 5.60
N THR A 14 7.96 -4.86 4.39
CA THR A 14 8.64 -6.14 4.13
C THR A 14 9.66 -5.99 3.02
N GLU A 15 10.77 -6.73 3.11
CA GLU A 15 11.81 -6.76 2.08
C GLU A 15 11.94 -8.18 1.53
N GLN A 16 11.72 -8.35 0.22
CA GLN A 16 11.88 -9.65 -0.45
C GLN A 16 13.38 -9.93 -0.65
N ASN A 17 13.90 -10.98 -0.02
CA ASN A 17 15.31 -11.41 -0.14
C ASN A 17 16.31 -10.23 -0.18
N PRO A 18 16.42 -9.42 0.89
CA PRO A 18 17.18 -8.16 0.84
C PRO A 18 18.68 -8.35 0.58
N LYS A 19 19.23 -9.55 0.83
CA LYS A 19 20.60 -9.89 0.45
C LYS A 19 20.80 -9.92 -1.07
N GLY A 20 19.79 -10.34 -1.82
CA GLY A 20 19.85 -10.45 -3.28
C GLY A 20 19.22 -9.28 -4.03
N LEU A 21 18.18 -8.65 -3.47
CA LEU A 21 17.41 -7.58 -4.12
C LEU A 21 17.65 -6.19 -3.53
N GLY A 22 18.44 -6.10 -2.46
CA GLY A 22 18.66 -4.86 -1.74
C GLY A 22 17.57 -4.56 -0.71
N LYS A 23 17.80 -3.50 0.06
CA LYS A 23 16.85 -3.00 1.06
C LYS A 23 15.84 -2.04 0.42
N THR A 24 14.85 -1.63 1.20
CA THR A 24 13.92 -0.54 0.87
C THR A 24 14.71 0.70 0.47
N VAL A 25 14.27 1.36 -0.60
CA VAL A 25 14.94 2.53 -1.19
C VAL A 25 15.03 3.69 -0.18
N ALA A 26 16.14 4.43 -0.18
CA ALA A 26 16.44 5.45 0.83
C ALA A 26 15.52 6.69 0.73
N GLU A 27 14.89 6.89 -0.42
CA GLU A 27 13.90 7.94 -0.69
C GLU A 27 12.61 7.75 0.11
N LEU A 28 12.34 6.53 0.60
CA LEU A 28 11.22 6.25 1.48
C LEU A 28 11.69 6.31 2.94
N ASP A 29 11.34 7.39 3.65
CA ASP A 29 11.52 7.45 5.11
C ASP A 29 10.56 6.47 5.80
N ILE A 30 11.09 5.31 6.17
CA ILE A 30 10.39 4.25 6.91
C ILE A 30 10.79 4.20 8.38
N SER A 31 11.41 5.26 8.92
CA SER A 31 11.88 5.29 10.33
C SER A 31 10.77 5.13 11.36
N HIS A 32 9.52 5.45 11.00
CA HIS A 32 8.34 5.28 11.85
C HIS A 32 7.59 3.95 11.61
N ALA A 33 8.14 3.05 10.80
CA ALA A 33 7.56 1.73 10.61
C ALA A 33 7.58 0.92 11.92
N ARG A 34 6.52 0.15 12.16
CA ARG A 34 6.42 -0.83 13.25
C ARG A 34 7.52 -1.88 13.15
N GLY A 35 7.82 -2.31 11.92
CA GLY A 35 8.93 -3.19 11.63
C GLY A 35 9.23 -3.27 10.14
N VAL A 36 10.44 -3.73 9.85
CA VAL A 36 10.94 -4.05 8.51
C VAL A 36 11.27 -5.54 8.48
N TYR A 37 10.42 -6.32 7.83
CA TYR A 37 10.44 -7.78 7.91
C TYR A 37 11.06 -8.39 6.63
N PRO A 38 12.27 -8.97 6.71
CA PRO A 38 12.85 -9.67 5.58
C PRO A 38 12.08 -10.97 5.33
N LYS A 39 11.82 -11.29 4.07
CA LYS A 39 11.05 -12.49 3.70
C LYS A 39 11.50 -13.13 2.40
N THR A 40 11.18 -14.40 2.25
CA THR A 40 11.24 -15.13 0.96
C THR A 40 9.85 -15.51 0.45
N LYS A 41 8.83 -15.58 1.33
CA LYS A 41 7.41 -15.71 0.96
C LYS A 41 6.98 -14.48 0.16
N PHE A 42 6.25 -14.69 -0.94
CA PHE A 42 5.78 -13.58 -1.77
C PHE A 42 4.74 -12.72 -1.05
N SER A 43 3.72 -13.31 -0.44
CA SER A 43 2.84 -12.61 0.49
C SER A 43 3.63 -11.99 1.64
N MET A 44 3.24 -10.78 2.06
CA MET A 44 3.80 -10.07 3.22
C MET A 44 3.47 -10.76 4.54
N VAL A 45 2.45 -11.62 4.57
CA VAL A 45 1.96 -12.28 5.79
C VAL A 45 2.87 -13.45 6.16
N VAL A 46 4.03 -13.11 6.71
CA VAL A 46 4.94 -14.01 7.45
C VAL A 46 4.56 -14.01 8.93
N PRO A 47 5.04 -14.95 9.76
CA PRO A 47 4.65 -15.04 11.18
C PRO A 47 4.75 -13.71 11.93
N GLU A 48 5.82 -12.95 11.73
CA GLU A 48 6.07 -11.66 12.37
C GLU A 48 5.05 -10.60 11.94
N VAL A 49 4.68 -10.58 10.65
CA VAL A 49 3.64 -9.67 10.13
C VAL A 49 2.26 -10.12 10.59
N ALA A 50 2.00 -11.42 10.71
CA ALA A 50 0.74 -11.93 11.24
C ALA A 50 0.53 -11.50 12.70
N GLU A 51 1.58 -11.53 13.53
CA GLU A 51 1.54 -11.02 14.90
C GLU A 51 1.28 -9.50 14.96
N GLU A 52 1.90 -8.71 14.07
CA GLU A 52 1.55 -7.29 13.94
C GLU A 52 0.07 -7.12 13.58
N LEU A 53 -0.45 -7.83 12.58
CA LEU A 53 -1.86 -7.71 12.17
C LEU A 53 -2.85 -8.00 13.32
N GLU A 54 -2.50 -8.90 14.25
CA GLU A 54 -3.32 -9.24 15.41
C GLU A 54 -3.24 -8.19 16.54
N THR A 55 -2.16 -7.41 16.60
CA THR A 55 -1.90 -6.44 17.68
C THR A 55 -2.15 -4.99 17.25
N LEU A 56 -2.13 -4.71 15.96
CA LEU A 56 -2.42 -3.39 15.40
C LEU A 56 -3.85 -2.95 15.72
N CYS A 57 -4.03 -1.64 15.90
CA CYS A 57 -5.32 -1.01 16.19
C CYS A 57 -6.03 -1.65 17.40
N ASP A 58 -5.27 -2.00 18.45
CA ASP A 58 -5.76 -2.67 19.65
C ASP A 58 -6.51 -3.99 19.35
N GLY A 59 -6.09 -4.70 18.31
CA GLY A 59 -6.71 -5.94 17.84
C GLY A 59 -8.00 -5.75 17.04
N MET A 60 -8.33 -4.51 16.68
CA MET A 60 -9.52 -4.15 15.88
C MET A 60 -9.13 -3.69 14.47
N LEU A 61 -8.10 -4.30 13.88
CA LEU A 61 -7.71 -4.00 12.50
C LEU A 61 -8.81 -4.48 11.53
N GLU A 62 -9.42 -3.54 10.82
CA GLU A 62 -10.47 -3.83 9.82
C GLU A 62 -10.02 -3.59 8.38
N CYS A 63 -9.11 -2.63 8.18
CA CYS A 63 -8.73 -2.12 6.86
C CYS A 63 -7.22 -2.00 6.71
N VAL A 64 -6.72 -2.38 5.53
CA VAL A 64 -5.31 -2.28 5.15
C VAL A 64 -5.18 -1.52 3.84
N VAL A 65 -4.35 -0.49 3.83
CA VAL A 65 -3.88 0.14 2.59
C VAL A 65 -2.61 -0.58 2.14
N LEU A 66 -2.65 -1.19 0.96
CA LEU A 66 -1.57 -1.97 0.39
C LEU A 66 -0.98 -1.27 -0.84
N PHE A 67 0.35 -1.16 -0.89
CA PHE A 67 1.07 -0.64 -2.03
C PHE A 67 2.49 -1.22 -2.13
N GLY A 68 3.13 -1.12 -3.30
CA GLY A 68 4.48 -1.64 -3.54
C GLY A 68 4.59 -2.51 -4.79
N ILE A 69 5.64 -3.34 -4.83
CA ILE A 69 5.99 -4.17 -5.99
C ILE A 69 6.26 -5.63 -5.57
N GLU A 70 6.02 -6.62 -6.43
CA GLU A 70 5.36 -6.52 -7.73
C GLU A 70 3.84 -6.69 -7.61
N ALA A 71 3.06 -5.96 -8.41
CA ALA A 71 1.60 -5.94 -8.33
C ALA A 71 0.98 -7.34 -8.47
N HIS A 72 1.50 -8.13 -9.41
CA HIS A 72 1.01 -9.49 -9.73
C HIS A 72 1.60 -10.61 -8.88
N VAL A 73 2.54 -10.32 -7.99
CA VAL A 73 3.24 -11.32 -7.17
C VAL A 73 3.04 -11.02 -5.69
N CYS A 74 3.86 -10.12 -5.14
CA CYS A 74 3.86 -9.84 -3.71
C CYS A 74 2.57 -9.12 -3.30
N VAL A 75 2.11 -8.12 -4.06
CA VAL A 75 0.91 -7.36 -3.73
C VAL A 75 -0.34 -8.25 -3.86
N GLU A 76 -0.50 -8.95 -4.99
CA GLU A 76 -1.66 -9.82 -5.21
C GLU A 76 -1.77 -10.94 -4.19
N GLN A 77 -0.69 -11.68 -3.90
CA GLN A 77 -0.73 -12.77 -2.91
C GLN A 77 -0.95 -12.24 -1.48
N THR A 78 -0.42 -11.05 -1.16
CA THR A 78 -0.69 -10.41 0.14
C THR A 78 -2.16 -10.04 0.26
N ALA A 79 -2.72 -9.38 -0.75
CA ALA A 79 -4.10 -8.93 -0.75
C ALA A 79 -5.06 -10.13 -0.63
N ALA A 80 -4.82 -11.21 -1.37
CA ALA A 80 -5.61 -12.44 -1.27
C ALA A 80 -5.61 -13.01 0.16
N GLU A 81 -4.45 -13.07 0.81
CA GLU A 81 -4.34 -13.59 2.18
C GLU A 81 -4.98 -12.66 3.21
N LEU A 82 -4.87 -11.34 3.06
CA LEU A 82 -5.54 -10.36 3.92
C LEU A 82 -7.07 -10.40 3.76
N CYS A 83 -7.58 -10.48 2.53
CA CYS A 83 -9.01 -10.65 2.27
C CYS A 83 -9.53 -11.97 2.82
N PHE A 84 -8.77 -13.06 2.72
CA PHE A 84 -9.13 -14.34 3.33
C PHE A 84 -9.23 -14.26 4.86
N ARG A 85 -8.45 -13.39 5.49
CA ARG A 85 -8.53 -13.08 6.93
C ARG A 85 -9.70 -12.15 7.29
N GLY A 86 -10.52 -11.74 6.31
CA GLY A 86 -11.67 -10.87 6.53
C GLY A 86 -11.36 -9.36 6.56
N LEU A 87 -10.12 -8.97 6.22
CA LEU A 87 -9.74 -7.55 6.18
C LEU A 87 -10.18 -6.89 4.88
N GLN A 88 -10.60 -5.63 4.96
CA GLN A 88 -10.82 -4.78 3.79
C GLN A 88 -9.47 -4.30 3.25
N VAL A 89 -9.19 -4.58 1.98
CA VAL A 89 -7.90 -4.22 1.37
C VAL A 89 -8.10 -3.12 0.33
N HIS A 90 -7.41 -2.00 0.52
CA HIS A 90 -7.35 -0.87 -0.41
C HIS A 90 -6.00 -0.86 -1.10
N VAL A 91 -5.94 -1.21 -2.38
CA VAL A 91 -4.70 -1.20 -3.16
C VAL A 91 -4.53 0.16 -3.84
N ALA A 92 -3.49 0.92 -3.46
CA ALA A 92 -3.17 2.19 -4.11
C ALA A 92 -2.42 1.92 -5.43
N ALA A 93 -3.17 1.90 -6.55
CA ALA A 93 -2.68 1.44 -7.85
C ALA A 93 -1.57 2.32 -8.45
N ASP A 94 -1.61 3.62 -8.19
CA ASP A 94 -0.59 4.59 -8.56
C ASP A 94 0.70 4.45 -7.74
N ALA A 95 0.67 3.68 -6.64
CA ALA A 95 1.83 3.26 -5.85
C ALA A 95 2.16 1.76 -6.01
N CYS A 96 1.57 1.08 -7.00
CA CYS A 96 1.83 -0.31 -7.34
C CYS A 96 2.29 -0.47 -8.79
N THR A 97 3.30 -1.30 -9.03
CA THR A 97 3.75 -1.61 -10.38
C THR A 97 4.28 -3.04 -10.53
N SER A 98 4.44 -3.48 -11.77
CA SER A 98 5.11 -4.72 -12.18
C SER A 98 6.14 -4.39 -13.26
N ARG A 99 6.95 -5.38 -13.63
CA ARG A 99 7.91 -5.23 -14.74
C ARG A 99 7.24 -5.02 -16.10
N SER A 100 6.08 -5.65 -16.34
CA SER A 100 5.25 -5.46 -17.54
C SER A 100 3.94 -4.76 -17.20
N GLN A 101 3.33 -4.08 -18.19
CA GLN A 101 2.01 -3.48 -18.00
C GLN A 101 0.92 -4.56 -18.02
N GLU A 102 1.10 -5.62 -18.80
CA GLU A 102 0.21 -6.77 -18.87
C GLU A 102 0.06 -7.42 -17.49
N ASP A 103 1.16 -7.73 -16.82
CA ASP A 103 1.13 -8.31 -15.48
C ASP A 103 0.47 -7.36 -14.48
N ARG A 104 0.80 -6.06 -14.56
CA ARG A 104 0.27 -5.04 -13.65
C ARG A 104 -1.24 -4.87 -13.80
N LEU A 105 -1.74 -4.69 -15.02
CA LEU A 105 -3.15 -4.39 -15.27
C LEU A 105 -4.04 -5.61 -14.98
N LEU A 106 -3.61 -6.80 -15.42
CA LEU A 106 -4.32 -8.04 -15.12
C LEU A 106 -4.33 -8.34 -13.60
N ALA A 107 -3.26 -7.98 -12.87
CA ALA A 107 -3.26 -8.09 -11.41
C ALA A 107 -4.30 -7.17 -10.76
N PHE A 108 -4.44 -5.92 -11.21
CA PHE A 108 -5.47 -5.04 -10.68
C PHE A 108 -6.89 -5.54 -10.99
N GLU A 109 -7.11 -6.19 -12.11
CA GLU A 109 -8.38 -6.85 -12.41
C GLU A 109 -8.66 -8.01 -11.44
N ARG A 110 -7.69 -8.91 -11.22
CA ARG A 110 -7.84 -10.01 -10.25
C ARG A 110 -8.01 -9.52 -8.82
N LEU A 111 -7.28 -8.48 -8.41
CA LEU A 111 -7.42 -7.86 -7.11
C LEU A 111 -8.85 -7.33 -6.87
N ARG A 112 -9.49 -6.72 -7.89
CA ARG A 112 -10.92 -6.36 -7.80
C ARG A 112 -11.81 -7.60 -7.59
N GLN A 113 -11.55 -8.67 -8.33
CA GLN A 113 -12.31 -9.92 -8.23
C GLN A 113 -12.15 -10.62 -6.87
N ILE A 114 -10.99 -10.48 -6.24
CA ILE A 114 -10.70 -10.98 -4.89
C ILE A 114 -11.48 -10.19 -3.82
N GLY A 115 -11.98 -8.99 -4.15
CA GLY A 115 -12.74 -8.13 -3.23
C GLY A 115 -11.94 -6.92 -2.73
N CYS A 116 -10.79 -6.60 -3.33
CA CYS A 116 -10.02 -5.41 -2.98
C CYS A 116 -10.62 -4.15 -3.61
N PHE A 117 -10.55 -3.03 -2.90
CA PHE A 117 -10.78 -1.71 -3.47
C PHE A 117 -9.52 -1.23 -4.20
N ILE A 118 -9.59 -1.10 -5.52
CA ILE A 118 -8.53 -0.44 -6.30
C ILE A 118 -8.74 1.06 -6.23
N THR A 119 -7.79 1.76 -5.61
CA THR A 119 -7.85 3.18 -5.32
C THR A 119 -6.57 3.89 -5.76
N THR A 120 -6.42 5.18 -5.43
CA THR A 120 -5.20 5.97 -5.61
C THR A 120 -4.69 6.48 -4.27
N SER A 121 -3.40 6.83 -4.23
CA SER A 121 -2.77 7.43 -3.06
C SER A 121 -3.51 8.68 -2.57
N GLU A 122 -3.88 9.59 -3.48
CA GLU A 122 -4.64 10.80 -3.14
C GLU A 122 -6.03 10.48 -2.57
N ALA A 123 -6.75 9.52 -3.16
CA ALA A 123 -8.07 9.12 -2.67
C ALA A 123 -7.98 8.52 -1.25
N VAL A 124 -6.98 7.69 -0.97
CA VAL A 124 -6.71 7.17 0.38
C VAL A 124 -6.44 8.32 1.36
N ILE A 125 -5.62 9.29 0.97
CA ILE A 125 -5.28 10.43 1.83
C ILE A 125 -6.54 11.23 2.21
N PHE A 126 -7.41 11.53 1.24
CA PHE A 126 -8.66 12.25 1.53
C PHE A 126 -9.67 11.40 2.31
N GLN A 127 -9.73 10.09 2.08
CA GLN A 127 -10.56 9.18 2.89
C GLN A 127 -10.13 9.18 4.36
N LEU A 128 -8.82 9.19 4.63
CA LEU A 128 -8.28 9.25 6.00
C LEU A 128 -8.51 10.61 6.67
N LEU A 129 -8.50 11.70 5.90
CA LEU A 129 -8.77 13.05 6.40
C LEU A 129 -10.25 13.25 6.74
N GLY A 130 -11.16 12.76 5.89
CA GLY A 130 -12.61 12.87 6.04
C GLY A 130 -13.20 14.27 5.86
N ASP A 131 -12.51 15.31 6.33
CA ASP A 131 -12.93 16.71 6.28
C ASP A 131 -11.73 17.66 6.05
N LYS A 132 -11.97 18.82 5.44
CA LYS A 132 -10.96 19.88 5.27
C LYS A 132 -10.56 20.53 6.60
N GLU A 133 -11.40 20.46 7.63
CA GLU A 133 -11.15 20.97 8.97
C GLU A 133 -10.39 19.95 9.84
N HIS A 134 -9.97 18.81 9.27
CA HIS A 134 -9.16 17.83 9.99
C HIS A 134 -7.88 18.50 10.54
N PRO A 135 -7.50 18.25 11.82
CA PRO A 135 -6.38 18.95 12.46
C PRO A 135 -5.05 18.89 11.69
N ASN A 136 -4.78 17.75 11.06
CA ASN A 136 -3.56 17.51 10.27
C ASN A 136 -3.67 17.94 8.78
N PHE A 137 -4.79 18.53 8.33
CA PHE A 137 -4.98 18.87 6.92
C PHE A 137 -3.91 19.86 6.43
N ALA A 138 -3.55 20.85 7.25
CA ALA A 138 -2.54 21.85 6.90
C ALA A 138 -1.16 21.23 6.63
N ASP A 139 -0.81 20.15 7.36
CA ASP A 139 0.47 19.44 7.22
C ASP A 139 0.46 18.47 6.03
N ILE A 140 -0.72 17.95 5.66
CA ILE A 140 -0.87 16.99 4.55
C ILE A 140 -1.04 17.70 3.20
N ARG A 141 -1.72 18.85 3.17
CA ARG A 141 -1.98 19.61 1.94
C ARG A 141 -0.73 19.84 1.06
N PRO A 142 0.47 20.16 1.61
CA PRO A 142 1.68 20.30 0.80
C PRO A 142 2.09 19.03 0.05
N LEU A 143 1.79 17.85 0.60
CA LEU A 143 2.16 16.54 0.03
C LEU A 143 1.29 16.16 -1.18
N ILE A 144 0.07 16.67 -1.25
CA ILE A 144 -0.90 16.40 -2.33
C ILE A 144 -1.11 17.60 -3.25
N LYS A 145 -0.31 18.66 -3.10
CA LYS A 145 -0.39 19.85 -3.95
C LYS A 145 0.06 19.57 -5.39
N THR A 146 1.01 18.65 -5.53
CA THR A 146 1.51 18.20 -6.82
C THR A 146 0.81 16.90 -7.19
N VAL A 147 0.25 16.85 -8.39
CA VAL A 147 -0.40 15.64 -8.91
C VAL A 147 0.63 14.50 -8.96
N SER A 148 0.20 13.30 -8.54
CA SER A 148 1.02 12.10 -8.64
C SER A 148 1.56 11.89 -10.06
N PRO A 149 2.79 11.39 -10.24
CA PRO A 149 3.35 11.10 -11.56
C PRO A 149 2.42 10.20 -12.39
N TYR A 150 2.33 10.47 -13.69
CA TYR A 150 1.53 9.63 -14.58
C TYR A 150 2.10 8.21 -14.65
N THR A 151 1.28 7.22 -14.27
CA THR A 151 1.70 5.82 -14.24
C THR A 151 1.10 4.98 -15.37
N GLY A 152 0.46 5.55 -16.39
CA GLY A 152 -0.14 4.75 -17.47
C GLY A 152 -1.47 4.06 -17.13
N LEU A 153 -2.13 4.43 -16.03
CA LEU A 153 -3.40 3.80 -15.61
C LEU A 153 -4.64 4.39 -16.28
N ALA A 154 -4.57 5.67 -16.69
CA ALA A 154 -5.61 6.31 -17.46
C ALA A 154 -5.22 6.28 -18.94
N HIS A 155 -6.17 5.97 -19.83
CA HIS A 155 -5.93 6.11 -21.26
C HIS A 155 -5.76 7.59 -21.62
N THR A 156 -4.66 7.94 -22.27
CA THR A 156 -4.52 9.26 -22.88
C THR A 156 -5.37 9.32 -24.14
N SER A 157 -6.38 10.19 -24.15
CA SER A 157 -7.11 10.55 -25.37
C SER A 157 -6.13 11.19 -26.37
N LYS A 158 -6.33 10.91 -27.66
CA LYS A 158 -5.59 11.56 -28.77
C LYS A 158 -6.27 12.86 -29.26
N ILE A 159 -7.40 13.22 -28.65
CA ILE A 159 -8.22 14.40 -28.95
C ILE A 159 -8.30 15.25 -27.69
#